data_AF-A0A8X6GCS5-F1
#
_entry.id   AF-A0A8X6GCS5-F1
#
_cell.length_a   1.000
_cell.length_b   1.000
_cell.length_c   1.000
_cell.angle_alpha   90.00
_cell.angle_beta   90.00
_cell.angle_gamma   90.00
#
_symmetry.space_group_name_H-M   'P 1'
#
loop_
_entity.id
_entity.type
_entity.pdbx_description
1 polymer ?
#
loop_
_entity_poly.entity_id
_entity_poly.type
_entity_poly.pdbx_seq_one_letter_code
_entity_poly.pdbx_strand_id
1 'polypeptide(L)'
;MPNLKIVNLELNEFITIDQEIWGNVWDHLKFVNIDYNPLVCDTKIKWIYEKKEDLKKKLVGLCYKPFTLFERELHALKMEDLK
;
A
#
# COMPACT_ATOMS: atom_id res chain seq x y z
N MET A 1 -16.78 4.02 -5.57
CA MET A 1 -17.42 2.92 -4.82
C MET A 1 -17.61 3.32 -3.37
N PRO A 2 -18.66 4.09 -3.01
CA PRO A 2 -18.73 4.79 -1.72
C PRO A 2 -18.86 3.88 -0.48
N ASN A 3 -19.30 2.62 -0.68
CA ASN A 3 -19.55 1.67 0.40
C ASN A 3 -18.48 0.58 0.52
N LEU A 4 -17.43 0.60 -0.32
CA LEU A 4 -16.38 -0.41 -0.27
C LEU A 4 -15.62 -0.27 1.05
N LYS A 5 -15.45 -1.35 1.82
CA LYS A 5 -14.73 -1.30 3.11
C LYS A 5 -13.51 -2.19 3.16
N ILE A 6 -13.53 -3.28 2.39
CA ILE A 6 -12.49 -4.28 2.38
C ILE A 6 -12.11 -4.50 0.93
N VAL A 7 -10.81 -4.47 0.66
CA VAL A 7 -10.23 -4.84 -0.63
C VAL A 7 -9.25 -5.96 -0.39
N ASN A 8 -9.43 -7.08 -1.11
CA ASN A 8 -8.46 -8.17 -1.13
C ASN A 8 -8.01 -8.38 -2.58
N LEU A 9 -6.73 -8.15 -2.82
CA LEU A 9 -6.03 -8.31 -4.10
C LEU A 9 -4.78 -9.20 -3.91
N GLU A 10 -4.72 -9.97 -2.84
CA GLU A 10 -3.65 -10.93 -2.58
C GLU A 10 -3.43 -11.89 -3.77
N LEU A 11 -2.18 -12.30 -4.01
CA LEU A 11 -1.80 -13.26 -5.07
C LEU A 11 -2.19 -12.81 -6.48
N ASN A 12 -1.84 -11.58 -6.85
CA ASN A 12 -2.06 -11.01 -8.19
C ASN A 12 -0.76 -10.40 -8.76
N GLU A 13 -0.88 -9.61 -9.83
CA GLU A 13 0.21 -8.85 -10.45
C GLU A 13 0.12 -7.34 -10.12
N PHE A 14 -0.37 -7.00 -8.93
CA PHE A 14 -0.55 -5.61 -8.51
C PHE A 14 0.80 -4.95 -8.17
N ILE A 15 1.12 -3.84 -8.84
CA ILE A 15 2.47 -3.26 -8.79
C ILE A 15 2.54 -2.03 -7.87
N THR A 16 1.47 -1.24 -7.75
CA THR A 16 1.53 0.04 -7.02
C THR A 16 0.16 0.54 -6.56
N ILE A 17 0.13 1.29 -5.47
CA ILE A 17 -1.04 1.99 -4.96
C ILE A 17 -0.98 3.45 -5.41
N ASP A 18 -1.40 3.72 -6.65
CA ASP A 18 -1.36 5.07 -7.21
C ASP A 18 -2.42 6.00 -6.56
N GLN A 19 -2.04 7.24 -6.24
CA GLN A 19 -2.92 8.23 -5.60
C GLN A 19 -4.12 8.60 -6.48
N GLU A 20 -3.95 8.68 -7.79
CA GLU A 20 -5.02 9.07 -8.71
C GLU A 20 -6.16 8.04 -8.72
N ILE A 21 -5.82 6.76 -8.51
CA ILE A 21 -6.77 5.65 -8.51
C ILE A 21 -7.37 5.45 -7.11
N TRP A 22 -6.52 5.41 -6.09
CA TRP A 22 -6.91 4.98 -4.75
C TRP A 22 -7.26 6.14 -3.82
N GLY A 23 -6.78 7.36 -4.07
CA GLY A 23 -6.92 8.50 -3.17
C GLY A 23 -8.36 8.83 -2.83
N ASN A 24 -9.28 8.71 -3.79
CA ASN A 24 -10.71 8.99 -3.61
C ASN A 24 -11.43 7.94 -2.76
N VAL A 25 -10.88 6.73 -2.62
CA VAL A 25 -11.48 5.65 -1.84
C VAL A 25 -10.77 5.35 -0.54
N TRP A 26 -9.51 5.76 -0.43
CA TRP A 26 -8.63 5.38 0.66
C TRP A 26 -9.26 5.63 2.02
N ASP A 27 -9.71 6.85 2.30
CA ASP A 27 -10.15 7.28 3.63
C ASP A 27 -11.36 6.48 4.17
N HIS A 28 -12.16 5.83 3.30
CA HIS A 28 -13.31 5.04 3.72
C HIS A 28 -13.06 3.53 3.74
N LEU A 29 -11.92 3.05 3.23
CA LEU A 29 -11.47 1.67 3.34
C LEU A 29 -11.01 1.36 4.76
N LYS A 30 -11.40 0.19 5.27
CA LYS A 30 -10.99 -0.32 6.58
C LYS A 30 -9.82 -1.30 6.48
N PHE A 31 -9.77 -2.08 5.41
CA PHE A 31 -8.74 -3.10 5.21
C PHE A 31 -8.41 -3.29 3.74
N VAL A 32 -7.12 -3.38 3.43
CA VAL A 32 -6.54 -3.59 2.11
C VAL A 32 -5.48 -4.66 2.23
N ASN A 33 -5.74 -5.84 1.65
CA ASN A 33 -4.74 -6.90 1.51
C ASN A 33 -4.25 -6.93 0.07
N ILE A 34 -2.96 -6.66 -0.12
CA ILE A 34 -2.26 -6.68 -1.40
C ILE A 34 -1.01 -7.55 -1.30
N ASP A 35 -0.97 -8.50 -0.37
CA ASP A 35 0.18 -9.35 -0.16
C ASP A 35 0.42 -10.31 -1.34
N TYR A 36 1.63 -10.86 -1.44
CA TYR A 36 2.03 -11.74 -2.54
C TYR A 36 1.82 -11.12 -3.94
N ASN A 37 2.16 -9.84 -4.07
CA ASN A 37 2.14 -9.10 -5.32
C ASN A 37 3.54 -8.50 -5.62
N PRO A 38 3.88 -8.23 -6.88
CA PRO A 38 5.17 -7.65 -7.28
C PRO A 38 5.25 -6.13 -7.00
N LEU A 39 4.94 -5.71 -5.77
CA LEU A 39 4.83 -4.32 -5.37
C LEU A 39 6.15 -3.57 -5.45
N VAL A 40 6.11 -2.38 -6.06
CA VAL A 40 7.23 -1.44 -6.12
C VAL A 40 7.01 -0.37 -5.06
N CYS A 41 7.85 -0.40 -4.04
CA CYS A 41 7.88 0.54 -2.93
C CYS A 41 8.81 1.72 -3.25
N ASP A 42 8.27 2.66 -4.03
CA ASP A 42 8.93 3.89 -4.46
C ASP A 42 8.14 5.14 -4.03
N THR A 43 8.47 6.29 -4.61
CA THR A 43 7.78 7.54 -4.32
C THR A 43 6.28 7.53 -4.61
N LYS A 44 5.78 6.63 -5.47
CA LYS A 44 4.36 6.61 -5.86
C LYS A 44 3.44 6.17 -4.73
N ILE A 45 3.95 5.43 -3.75
CA ILE A 45 3.16 5.02 -2.59
C ILE A 45 3.32 5.96 -1.40
N LYS A 46 4.14 7.03 -1.47
CA LYS A 46 4.39 7.94 -0.34
C LYS A 46 3.13 8.57 0.26
N TRP A 47 2.15 8.89 -0.59
CA TRP A 47 0.93 9.57 -0.18
C TRP A 47 0.13 8.80 0.89
N ILE A 48 0.21 7.46 0.92
CA ILE A 48 -0.51 6.66 1.95
C ILE A 48 0.06 6.91 3.36
N TYR A 49 1.34 7.30 3.46
CA TYR A 49 2.00 7.61 4.73
C TYR A 49 1.70 9.04 5.20
N GLU A 50 1.28 9.94 4.31
CA GLU A 50 0.90 11.32 4.63
C GLU A 50 -0.48 11.40 5.29
N LYS A 51 -1.33 10.37 5.12
CA LYS A 51 -2.72 10.34 5.59
C LYS A 51 -2.90 10.25 7.12
N LYS A 52 -1.81 10.12 7.89
CA LYS A 52 -1.81 9.98 9.37
C LYS A 52 -2.71 8.84 9.87
N GLU A 53 -2.93 7.82 9.06
CA GLU A 53 -3.71 6.65 9.41
C GLU A 53 -2.83 5.54 10.02
N ASP A 54 -3.44 4.67 10.83
CA ASP A 54 -2.79 3.47 11.35
C ASP A 54 -2.67 2.40 10.25
N LEU A 55 -1.62 2.51 9.43
CA LEU A 55 -1.35 1.59 8.32
C LEU A 55 -1.24 0.13 8.78
N LYS A 56 -0.77 -0.12 10.00
CA LYS A 56 -0.61 -1.49 10.54
C LYS A 56 -1.95 -2.23 10.63
N LYS A 57 -3.05 -1.51 10.87
CA LYS A 57 -4.40 -2.11 10.92
C LYS A 57 -5.09 -2.14 9.56
N LYS A 58 -4.68 -1.25 8.64
CA LYS A 58 -5.39 -1.01 7.38
C LYS A 58 -4.78 -1.75 6.19
N LEU A 59 -3.46 -1.94 6.16
CA LEU A 59 -2.72 -2.35 4.96
C LEU A 59 -1.81 -3.54 5.26
N VAL A 60 -2.01 -4.61 4.49
CA VAL A 60 -1.12 -5.78 4.47
C VAL A 60 -0.51 -5.91 3.09
N GLY A 61 0.81 -6.03 3.05
CA GLY A 61 1.57 -6.22 1.82
C GLY A 61 3.07 -6.03 2.06
N LEU A 62 3.86 -6.72 1.24
CA LEU A 62 5.31 -6.69 1.26
C LEU A 62 5.87 -6.03 0.00
N CYS A 63 7.02 -5.37 0.13
CA CYS A 63 7.73 -4.85 -1.02
C CYS A 63 8.40 -5.96 -1.81
N TYR A 64 8.23 -5.96 -3.12
CA TYR A 64 9.00 -6.78 -4.05
C TYR A 64 10.19 -6.01 -4.64
N LYS A 65 10.02 -4.72 -4.88
CA LYS A 65 11.08 -3.80 -5.33
C LYS A 65 11.03 -2.49 -4.54
N PRO A 66 12.13 -1.72 -4.47
CA PRO A 66 13.49 -2.11 -4.86
C PRO A 66 14.04 -3.23 -3.97
N PHE A 67 15.11 -3.91 -4.41
CA PHE A 67 15.72 -5.02 -3.65
C PHE A 67 16.18 -4.63 -2.24
N THR A 68 16.50 -3.36 -2.00
CA THR A 68 16.84 -2.85 -0.66
C THR A 68 15.67 -2.85 0.32
N LEU A 69 14.44 -2.93 -0.20
CA LEU A 69 13.21 -3.02 0.59
C LEU A 69 12.54 -4.38 0.44
N PHE A 70 13.14 -5.35 -0.26
CA PHE A 70 12.55 -6.66 -0.51
C PHE A 70 12.06 -7.32 0.80
N GLU A 71 10.83 -7.83 0.77
CA GLU A 71 10.13 -8.45 1.91
C GLU A 71 9.88 -7.53 3.12
N ARG A 72 10.16 -6.23 3.04
CA ARG A 72 9.72 -5.28 4.08
C ARG A 72 8.23 -5.07 4.02
N GLU A 73 7.61 -5.07 5.19
CA GLU A 73 6.19 -4.75 5.37
C GLU A 73 5.92 -3.28 5.07
N LEU A 74 4.90 -2.99 4.26
CA LEU A 74 4.52 -1.63 3.89
C LEU A 74 4.24 -0.74 5.11
N HIS A 75 3.58 -1.28 6.14
CA HIS A 75 3.23 -0.51 7.33
C HIS A 75 4.45 -0.18 8.23
N ALA A 76 5.60 -0.80 7.99
CA ALA A 76 6.85 -0.56 8.72
C ALA A 76 7.78 0.43 8.01
N LEU A 77 7.48 0.81 6.76
CA LEU A 77 8.28 1.77 6.00
C LEU A 77 8.11 3.20 6.52
N LYS A 78 9.15 4.00 6.35
CA LYS A 78 9.15 5.45 6.53
C LYS A 78 9.21 6.15 5.18
N MET A 79 8.77 7.41 5.13
CA MET A 79 8.83 8.22 3.91
C MET A 79 10.26 8.37 3.34
N GLU A 80 11.28 8.30 4.19
CA GLU A 80 12.71 8.35 3.82
C GLU A 80 13.22 7.05 3.15
N ASP A 81 12.55 5.91 3.38
CA ASP A 81 12.87 4.64 2.73
C ASP A 81 12.47 4.65 1.24
N LEU A 82 11.45 5.43 0.89
CA LEU A 82 10.85 5.49 -0.44
C LEU A 82 11.62 6.49 -1.32
N LYS A 83 12.36 5.98 -2.31
CA LYS A 83 13.19 6.79 -3.22
C LYS A 83 12.71 6.70 -4.65
#